data_AF-A0A2N3PLC2-F1
#
_entry.id   AF-A0A2N3PLC2-F1
#
_cell.length_a   1.000
_cell.length_b   1.000
_cell.length_c   1.000
_cell.angle_alpha   90.00
_cell.angle_beta   90.00
_cell.angle_gamma   90.00
#
_symmetry.space_group_name_H-M   'P 1'
#
loop_
_entity.id
_entity.type
_entity.pdbx_description
1 polymer ?
#
loop_
_entity_poly.entity_id
_entity_poly.type
_entity_poly.pdbx_seq_one_letter_code
_entity_poly.pdbx_strand_id
1 'polypeptide(L)'
;MKKLLSTLACAFALSGTLYAGECICFELKGEFGEEIKAIMKKYSKNLGNDNIKVVREDADLTPQERSFLASMLGTGEVSENKRGANLENGKKLYDRDCASCHGEKGEISVASQKPINTWKASDIADEIKTYANQSFEGQSRFVKNQIAQRYTKRDMDDIGAYIESLR
;
A
#
# COMPACT_ATOMS: atom_id res chain seq x y z
N MET A 1 -55.89 40.14 -20.64
CA MET A 1 -56.61 39.80 -21.90
C MET A 1 -56.76 38.29 -21.96
N LYS A 2 -57.99 37.80 -22.15
CA LYS A 2 -58.37 36.39 -22.20
C LYS A 2 -58.13 35.79 -23.60
N LYS A 3 -58.03 34.45 -23.61
CA LYS A 3 -58.24 33.48 -24.72
C LYS A 3 -57.01 33.13 -25.55
N LEU A 4 -56.85 31.93 -26.10
CA LEU A 4 -57.26 30.53 -25.88
C LEU A 4 -56.74 29.81 -27.14
N LEU A 5 -56.17 28.61 -27.00
CA LEU A 5 -55.99 27.56 -28.04
C LEU A 5 -55.05 27.83 -29.23
N SER A 6 -53.99 27.03 -29.38
CA SER A 6 -54.06 25.79 -30.19
C SER A 6 -52.75 24.99 -30.18
N THR A 7 -52.74 23.90 -29.41
CA THR A 7 -52.36 22.54 -29.83
C THR A 7 -51.12 22.33 -30.74
N LEU A 8 -50.11 21.64 -30.21
CA LEU A 8 -49.80 20.30 -30.72
C LEU A 8 -49.16 19.46 -29.60
N ALA A 9 -49.93 18.47 -29.14
CA ALA A 9 -49.43 17.40 -28.30
C ALA A 9 -48.66 16.42 -29.18
N CYS A 10 -47.47 16.00 -28.75
CA CYS A 10 -47.08 14.62 -28.94
C CYS A 10 -46.34 14.18 -27.68
N ALA A 11 -47.11 13.53 -26.81
CA ALA A 11 -46.58 12.74 -25.72
C ALA A 11 -45.86 11.53 -26.32
N PHE A 12 -44.56 11.44 -26.08
CA PHE A 12 -43.91 10.15 -25.93
C PHE A 12 -43.05 10.23 -24.68
N ALA A 13 -43.65 9.86 -23.56
CA ALA A 13 -42.90 9.34 -22.43
C ALA A 13 -42.33 7.99 -22.88
N LEU A 14 -41.04 7.95 -23.21
CA LEU A 14 -40.26 6.74 -23.06
C LEU A 14 -39.10 7.03 -22.13
N SER A 15 -39.28 6.49 -20.94
CA SER A 15 -38.32 6.24 -19.89
C SER A 15 -36.95 5.85 -20.47
N GLY A 16 -35.98 6.74 -20.37
CA GLY A 16 -34.58 6.42 -20.55
C GLY A 16 -33.84 6.81 -19.28
N THR A 17 -33.66 5.85 -18.36
CA THR A 17 -32.66 5.99 -17.30
C THR A 17 -31.30 6.09 -17.98
N LEU A 18 -30.80 7.31 -18.15
CA LEU A 18 -29.43 7.56 -18.57
C LEU A 18 -28.53 7.08 -17.43
N TYR A 19 -27.92 5.91 -17.59
CA TYR A 19 -26.74 5.53 -16.82
C TYR A 19 -25.64 6.53 -17.16
N ALA A 20 -25.41 7.51 -16.28
CA ALA A 20 -24.23 8.34 -16.34
C ALA A 20 -23.03 7.44 -16.00
N GLY A 21 -22.25 7.05 -17.00
CA GLY A 21 -20.91 6.54 -16.75
C GLY A 21 -20.12 7.67 -16.12
N GLU A 22 -19.86 7.58 -14.82
CA GLU A 22 -19.14 8.62 -14.07
C GLU A 22 -17.69 8.66 -14.56
N CYS A 23 -17.39 9.58 -15.48
CA CYS A 23 -16.01 9.90 -15.84
C CYS A 23 -15.36 10.64 -14.66
N ILE A 24 -14.38 10.02 -14.02
CA ILE A 24 -13.54 10.69 -13.03
C ILE A 24 -12.44 11.46 -13.78
N CYS A 25 -12.49 12.79 -13.71
CA CYS A 25 -11.45 13.67 -14.24
C CYS A 25 -10.43 13.98 -13.14
N PHE A 26 -9.18 13.58 -13.34
CA PHE A 26 -8.07 14.00 -12.50
C PHE A 26 -7.27 15.11 -13.18
N GLU A 27 -6.96 16.19 -12.45
CA GLU A 27 -6.08 17.25 -12.92
C GLU A 27 -4.63 16.91 -12.51
N LEU A 28 -3.79 16.57 -13.49
CA LEU A 28 -2.35 16.35 -13.27
C LEU A 28 -1.58 17.63 -13.61
N LYS A 29 -0.71 18.10 -12.71
CA LYS A 29 0.09 19.33 -12.85
C LYS A 29 1.59 19.03 -12.89
N GLY A 30 2.34 19.96 -13.47
CA GLY A 30 3.81 19.90 -13.50
C GLY A 30 4.35 18.84 -14.45
N GLU A 31 5.64 18.54 -14.31
CA GLU A 31 6.40 17.61 -15.15
C GLU A 31 5.74 16.21 -15.21
N PHE A 32 5.30 15.71 -14.06
CA PHE A 32 4.58 14.44 -13.95
C PHE A 32 3.33 14.36 -14.83
N GLY A 33 2.53 15.43 -14.88
CA GLY A 33 1.33 15.46 -15.72
C GLY A 33 1.64 15.42 -17.21
N GLU A 34 2.71 16.11 -17.63
CA GLU A 34 3.16 16.09 -19.03
C GLU A 34 3.76 14.73 -19.42
N GLU A 35 4.48 14.05 -18.53
CA GLU A 35 4.97 12.69 -18.75
C GLU A 35 3.83 11.68 -18.92
N ILE A 36 2.85 11.68 -18.00
CA ILE A 36 1.69 10.78 -18.09
C ILE A 36 0.91 11.05 -19.37
N LYS A 37 0.68 12.32 -19.73
CA LYS A 37 0.03 12.70 -20.98
C LYS A 37 0.80 12.25 -22.21
N ALA A 38 2.13 12.34 -22.20
CA ALA A 38 2.98 11.86 -23.29
C ALA A 38 2.90 10.33 -23.45
N ILE A 39 2.94 9.59 -22.33
CA ILE A 39 2.77 8.13 -22.30
C ILE A 39 1.39 7.76 -22.84
N MET A 40 0.32 8.39 -22.32
CA MET A 40 -1.05 8.14 -22.78
C MET A 40 -1.20 8.43 -24.27
N LYS A 41 -0.65 9.53 -24.80
CA LYS A 41 -0.67 9.84 -26.24
C LYS A 41 0.12 8.85 -27.09
N LYS A 42 1.24 8.35 -26.58
CA LYS A 42 2.07 7.35 -27.29
C LYS A 42 1.32 6.03 -27.45
N TYR A 43 0.59 5.62 -26.42
CA TYR A 43 -0.12 4.34 -26.40
C TYR A 43 -1.60 4.44 -26.78
N SER A 44 -2.19 5.64 -26.87
CA SER A 44 -3.61 5.85 -27.21
C SER A 44 -4.01 5.24 -28.55
N LYS A 45 -3.07 5.23 -29.51
CA LYS A 45 -3.27 4.61 -30.83
C LYS A 45 -3.23 3.08 -30.82
N ASN A 46 -2.77 2.47 -29.74
CA ASN A 46 -2.57 1.03 -29.56
C ASN A 46 -3.40 0.45 -28.39
N LEU A 47 -4.36 1.21 -27.85
CA LEU A 47 -5.21 0.81 -26.71
C LEU A 47 -6.10 -0.42 -26.97
N GLY A 48 -6.08 -0.98 -28.19
CA GLY A 48 -6.80 -2.20 -28.57
C GLY A 48 -5.90 -3.33 -29.07
N ASN A 49 -4.58 -3.26 -28.89
CA ASN A 49 -3.67 -4.36 -29.25
C ASN A 49 -3.27 -5.18 -28.02
N ASP A 50 -2.81 -6.42 -28.21
CA ASP A 50 -2.57 -7.47 -27.19
C ASP A 50 -1.72 -7.08 -25.96
N ASN A 51 -1.08 -5.91 -25.99
CA ASN A 51 -0.19 -5.38 -24.94
C ASN A 51 -0.91 -4.53 -23.88
N ILE A 52 -2.16 -4.10 -24.12
CA ILE A 52 -2.94 -3.30 -23.16
C ILE A 52 -4.36 -3.86 -23.10
N LYS A 53 -4.64 -4.71 -22.12
CA LYS A 53 -6.01 -5.12 -21.81
C LYS A 53 -6.69 -3.97 -21.07
N VAL A 54 -7.54 -3.23 -21.78
CA VAL A 54 -8.45 -2.26 -21.13
C VAL A 54 -9.46 -3.07 -20.35
N VAL A 55 -9.15 -3.33 -19.07
CA VAL A 55 -10.09 -3.91 -18.12
C VAL A 55 -11.03 -2.77 -17.73
N ARG A 56 -12.22 -2.77 -18.35
CA ARG A 56 -13.31 -1.91 -17.92
C ARG A 56 -13.77 -2.37 -16.53
N GLU A 57 -14.30 -1.45 -15.75
CA GLU A 57 -14.78 -1.71 -14.38
C GLU A 57 -15.97 -2.71 -14.32
N ASP A 58 -16.64 -2.95 -15.46
CA ASP A 58 -17.68 -3.97 -15.66
C ASP A 58 -17.13 -5.36 -16.01
N ALA A 59 -15.81 -5.51 -16.19
CA ALA A 59 -15.20 -6.83 -16.21
C ALA A 59 -15.18 -7.35 -14.77
N ASP A 60 -15.69 -8.57 -14.56
CA ASP A 60 -15.59 -9.29 -13.31
C ASP A 60 -14.12 -9.47 -12.92
N LEU A 61 -13.56 -8.47 -12.24
CA LEU A 61 -12.24 -8.54 -11.64
C LEU A 61 -12.21 -9.77 -10.75
N THR A 62 -11.14 -10.54 -10.80
CA THR A 62 -10.93 -11.56 -9.80
C THR A 62 -10.77 -10.91 -8.42
N PRO A 63 -11.04 -11.63 -7.32
CA PRO A 63 -10.79 -11.12 -5.97
C PRO A 63 -9.36 -10.57 -5.78
N GLN A 64 -8.38 -11.17 -6.46
CA GLN A 64 -6.98 -10.76 -6.46
C GLN A 64 -6.78 -9.42 -7.18
N GLU A 65 -7.37 -9.24 -8.36
CA GLU A 65 -7.29 -7.98 -9.11
C GLU A 65 -7.99 -6.83 -8.37
N ARG A 66 -9.13 -7.10 -7.72
CA ARG A 66 -9.79 -6.13 -6.83
C ARG A 66 -8.91 -5.71 -5.66
N SER A 67 -8.28 -6.68 -4.98
CA SER A 67 -7.40 -6.40 -3.84
C SER A 67 -6.17 -5.59 -4.28
N PHE A 68 -5.60 -5.91 -5.44
CA PHE A 68 -4.48 -5.16 -6.02
C PHE A 68 -4.86 -3.72 -6.38
N LEU A 69 -6.00 -3.52 -7.06
CA LEU A 69 -6.51 -2.19 -7.40
C LEU A 69 -6.84 -1.36 -6.16
N ALA A 70 -7.44 -1.97 -5.14
CA ALA A 70 -7.73 -1.30 -3.88
C ALA A 70 -6.42 -0.90 -3.14
N SER A 71 -5.37 -1.71 -3.21
CA SER A 71 -4.04 -1.36 -2.68
C SER A 71 -3.40 -0.20 -3.44
N MET A 72 -3.56 -0.13 -4.77
CA MET A 72 -3.06 0.96 -5.61
C MET A 72 -3.79 2.29 -5.33
N LEU A 73 -5.10 2.22 -5.09
CA LEU A 73 -5.95 3.39 -4.85
C LEU A 73 -5.98 3.82 -3.37
N GLY A 74 -5.30 3.08 -2.48
CA GLY A 74 -5.30 3.34 -1.05
C GLY A 74 -6.67 3.14 -0.37
N THR A 75 -7.62 2.51 -1.08
CA THR A 75 -8.97 2.19 -0.60
C THR A 75 -9.10 0.77 -0.09
N GLY A 76 -8.02 -0.02 -0.23
CA GLY A 76 -7.96 -1.38 0.29
C GLY A 76 -8.01 -1.38 1.80
N GLU A 77 -8.97 -2.12 2.35
CA GLU A 77 -8.88 -2.54 3.74
C GLU A 77 -7.68 -3.49 3.86
N VAL A 78 -6.66 -3.06 4.58
CA VAL A 78 -5.59 -3.96 5.01
C VAL A 78 -6.23 -4.92 5.99
N SER A 79 -6.70 -6.07 5.48
CA SER A 79 -7.02 -7.20 6.33
C SER A 79 -5.78 -7.45 7.18
N GLU A 80 -5.90 -7.20 8.49
CA GLU A 80 -4.91 -7.67 9.46
C GLU A 80 -4.70 -9.15 9.16
N ASN A 81 -3.56 -9.48 8.57
CA ASN A 81 -3.21 -10.84 8.30
C ASN A 81 -3.00 -11.51 9.67
N LYS A 82 -4.08 -12.03 10.26
CA LYS A 82 -4.15 -12.79 11.52
C LYS A 82 -3.41 -14.14 11.45
N ARG A 83 -2.43 -14.28 10.57
CA ARG A 83 -1.44 -15.36 10.72
C ARG A 83 -0.49 -14.86 11.80
N GLY A 84 -0.46 -15.55 12.93
CA GLY A 84 0.48 -15.25 14.01
C GLY A 84 1.91 -15.17 13.48
N ALA A 85 2.76 -14.44 14.19
CA ALA A 85 4.15 -14.25 13.83
C ALA A 85 4.89 -15.60 13.70
N ASN A 86 5.77 -15.71 12.70
CA ASN A 86 6.61 -16.88 12.47
C ASN A 86 7.93 -16.73 13.24
N LEU A 87 8.01 -17.37 14.41
CA LEU A 87 9.20 -17.32 15.27
C LEU A 87 10.45 -17.92 14.60
N GLU A 88 10.31 -18.91 13.72
CA GLU A 88 11.45 -19.51 13.01
C GLU A 88 12.06 -18.52 12.00
N ASN A 89 11.20 -17.79 11.27
CA ASN A 89 11.64 -16.70 10.40
C ASN A 89 12.28 -15.57 11.22
N GLY A 90 11.62 -15.15 12.30
CA GLY A 90 12.14 -14.12 13.21
C GLY A 90 13.51 -14.48 13.75
N LYS A 91 13.72 -15.73 14.19
CA LYS A 91 15.02 -16.24 14.63
C LYS A 91 16.08 -16.14 13.56
N LYS A 92 15.78 -16.64 12.36
CA LYS A 92 16.72 -16.65 11.23
C LYS A 92 17.19 -15.23 10.88
N LEU A 93 16.27 -14.27 10.88
CA LEU A 93 16.58 -12.87 10.58
C LEU A 93 17.37 -12.22 11.73
N TYR A 94 17.00 -12.52 12.97
CA TYR A 94 17.70 -12.04 14.16
C TYR A 94 19.17 -12.52 14.20
N ASP A 95 19.39 -13.82 14.02
CA ASP A 95 20.72 -14.42 14.03
C ASP A 95 21.60 -13.80 12.92
N ARG A 96 21.01 -13.50 11.76
CA ARG A 96 21.73 -12.97 10.60
C ARG A 96 22.14 -11.51 10.75
N ASP A 97 21.25 -10.66 11.26
CA ASP A 97 21.40 -9.20 11.16
C ASP A 97 21.41 -8.46 12.51
N CYS A 98 21.02 -9.10 13.62
CA CYS A 98 20.80 -8.41 14.90
C CYS A 98 21.77 -8.89 15.99
N ALA A 99 21.96 -10.20 16.10
CA ALA A 99 22.64 -10.85 17.22
C ALA A 99 24.08 -10.36 17.44
N SER A 100 24.81 -10.04 16.36
CA SER A 100 26.20 -9.58 16.44
C SER A 100 26.38 -8.27 17.21
N CYS A 101 25.34 -7.43 17.27
CA CYS A 101 25.38 -6.13 17.95
C CYS A 101 24.50 -6.11 19.19
N HIS A 102 23.39 -6.84 19.18
CA HIS A 102 22.41 -6.84 20.26
C HIS A 102 22.55 -8.04 21.23
N GLY A 103 23.47 -8.98 20.97
CA GLY A 103 23.69 -10.19 21.76
C GLY A 103 22.84 -11.36 21.28
N GLU A 104 23.14 -12.59 21.71
CA GLU A 104 22.39 -13.77 21.28
C GLU A 104 20.93 -13.74 21.75
N LYS A 105 20.65 -13.02 22.85
CA LYS A 105 19.33 -12.90 23.47
C LYS A 105 18.77 -11.47 23.42
N GLY A 106 19.39 -10.54 22.71
CA GLY A 106 18.95 -9.14 22.64
C GLY A 106 19.26 -8.34 23.91
N GLU A 107 20.21 -8.82 24.71
CA GLU A 107 20.56 -8.37 26.05
C GLU A 107 21.55 -7.20 26.07
N ILE A 108 22.16 -6.85 24.94
CA ILE A 108 23.14 -5.77 24.86
C ILE A 108 22.43 -4.43 24.68
N SER A 109 22.69 -3.50 25.60
CA SER A 109 22.33 -2.09 25.47
C SER A 109 23.19 -1.44 24.39
N VAL A 110 22.53 -0.86 23.37
CA VAL A 110 23.20 -0.16 22.26
C VAL A 110 22.70 1.28 22.23
N ALA A 111 23.59 2.25 21.96
CA ALA A 111 23.25 3.67 21.83
C ALA A 111 22.44 4.25 23.02
N SER A 112 22.82 3.87 24.24
CA SER A 112 22.16 4.29 25.49
C SER A 112 20.68 3.89 25.61
N GLN A 113 20.22 2.96 24.79
CA GLN A 113 18.89 2.35 24.90
C GLN A 113 18.93 1.11 25.77
N LYS A 114 17.78 0.75 26.34
CA LYS A 114 17.60 -0.52 27.04
C LYS A 114 17.77 -1.68 26.07
N PRO A 115 18.19 -2.87 26.56
CA PRO A 115 18.26 -4.07 25.74
C PRO A 115 16.94 -4.35 25.03
N ILE A 116 17.02 -4.78 23.77
CA ILE A 116 15.84 -4.92 22.91
C ILE A 116 14.93 -6.08 23.32
N ASN A 117 15.46 -7.06 24.07
CA ASN A 117 14.65 -8.13 24.64
C ASN A 117 13.72 -7.69 25.78
N THR A 118 13.84 -6.44 26.26
CA THR A 118 12.90 -5.87 27.24
C THR A 118 11.73 -5.14 26.58
N TRP A 119 11.69 -5.07 25.25
CA TRP A 119 10.69 -4.32 24.48
C TRP A 119 9.54 -5.24 24.08
N LYS A 120 8.37 -4.68 23.77
CA LYS A 120 7.27 -5.47 23.19
C LYS A 120 7.55 -5.75 21.72
N ALA A 121 7.02 -6.85 21.19
CA ALA A 121 7.17 -7.20 19.78
C ALA A 121 6.71 -6.07 18.84
N SER A 122 5.61 -5.40 19.16
CA SER A 122 5.09 -4.26 18.38
C SER A 122 6.07 -3.09 18.35
N ASP A 123 6.66 -2.75 19.50
CA ASP A 123 7.57 -1.60 19.61
C ASP A 123 8.85 -1.85 18.82
N ILE A 124 9.32 -3.10 18.79
CA ILE A 124 10.46 -3.52 17.97
C ILE A 124 10.13 -3.42 16.47
N ALA A 125 8.97 -3.92 16.06
CA ALA A 125 8.55 -3.87 14.66
C ALA A 125 8.38 -2.42 14.16
N ASP A 126 7.77 -1.56 14.97
CA ASP A 126 7.60 -0.14 14.67
C ASP A 126 8.94 0.59 14.62
N GLU A 127 9.84 0.33 15.57
CA GLU A 127 11.19 0.86 15.56
C GLU A 127 11.91 0.49 14.26
N ILE A 128 11.92 -0.79 13.84
CA ILE A 128 12.54 -1.22 12.58
C ILE A 128 11.91 -0.49 11.37
N LYS A 129 10.59 -0.34 11.36
CA LYS A 129 9.86 0.36 10.31
C LYS A 129 10.30 1.82 10.16
N THR A 130 10.63 2.52 11.25
CA THR A 130 11.12 3.91 11.17
C THR A 130 12.44 4.02 10.38
N TYR A 131 13.35 3.05 10.53
CA TYR A 131 14.60 3.01 9.75
C TYR A 131 14.38 2.61 8.30
N ALA A 132 13.46 1.67 8.04
CA ALA A 132 13.10 1.27 6.68
C ALA A 132 12.53 2.46 5.88
N ASN A 133 11.70 3.27 6.53
CA ASN A 133 11.10 4.47 5.96
C ASN A 133 12.03 5.70 5.99
N GLN A 134 13.27 5.54 6.44
CA GLN A 134 14.27 6.61 6.59
C GLN A 134 13.81 7.79 7.45
N SER A 135 12.79 7.59 8.29
CA SER A 135 12.16 8.64 9.11
C SER A 135 12.81 8.79 10.49
N PHE A 136 13.93 8.11 10.74
CA PHE A 136 14.60 8.07 12.04
C PHE A 136 15.83 9.01 12.10
N GLU A 137 15.89 9.87 13.13
CA GLU A 137 16.91 10.92 13.29
C GLU A 137 17.98 10.64 14.38
N GLY A 138 18.08 9.43 14.92
CA GLY A 138 18.98 9.09 16.03
C GLY A 138 20.33 8.46 15.68
N GLN A 139 21.07 8.05 16.73
CA GLN A 139 22.34 7.34 16.64
C GLN A 139 22.15 5.96 15.97
N SER A 140 23.20 5.45 15.31
CA SER A 140 23.18 4.15 14.58
C SER A 140 22.27 4.08 13.34
N ARG A 141 21.73 5.23 12.86
CA ARG A 141 20.86 5.29 11.67
C ARG A 141 21.46 4.61 10.45
N PHE A 142 22.75 4.78 10.21
CA PHE A 142 23.40 4.25 9.00
C PHE A 142 23.39 2.72 8.97
N VAL A 143 23.61 2.09 10.13
CA VAL A 143 23.60 0.62 10.26
C VAL A 143 22.17 0.10 10.18
N LYS A 144 21.27 0.65 11.01
CA LYS A 144 19.89 0.17 11.09
C LYS A 144 19.10 0.41 9.79
N ASN A 145 19.35 1.51 9.07
CA ASN A 145 18.68 1.79 7.77
C ASN A 145 19.01 0.73 6.73
N GLN A 146 20.27 0.35 6.55
CA GLN A 146 20.67 -0.65 5.55
C GLN A 146 20.10 -2.04 5.86
N ILE A 147 19.97 -2.37 7.15
CA ILE A 147 19.36 -3.63 7.57
C ILE A 147 17.84 -3.58 7.35
N ALA A 148 17.17 -2.55 7.84
CA ALA A 148 15.71 -2.44 7.84
C ALA A 148 15.09 -2.33 6.45
N GLN A 149 15.79 -1.73 5.47
CA GLN A 149 15.32 -1.63 4.08
C GLN A 149 15.09 -2.99 3.39
N ARG A 150 15.64 -4.07 3.94
CA ARG A 150 15.51 -5.42 3.39
C ARG A 150 14.29 -6.19 3.92
N TYR A 151 13.55 -5.60 4.86
CA TYR A 151 12.46 -6.27 5.56
C TYR A 151 11.10 -5.83 5.06
N THR A 152 10.21 -6.81 4.91
CA THR A 152 8.77 -6.57 4.77
C THR A 152 8.16 -6.29 6.14
N LYS A 153 6.92 -5.76 6.18
CA LYS A 153 6.18 -5.64 7.45
C LYS A 153 6.10 -6.97 8.20
N ARG A 154 5.90 -8.09 7.50
CA ARG A 154 5.83 -9.41 8.12
C ARG A 154 7.16 -9.81 8.76
N ASP A 155 8.28 -9.52 8.11
CA ASP A 155 9.60 -9.78 8.69
C ASP A 155 9.81 -8.99 9.98
N MET A 156 9.37 -7.73 10.03
CA MET A 156 9.45 -6.90 11.23
C MET A 156 8.59 -7.47 12.36
N ASP A 157 7.37 -7.89 12.06
CA ASP A 157 6.46 -8.55 13.02
C ASP A 157 7.07 -9.87 13.55
N ASP A 158 7.66 -10.69 12.67
CA ASP A 158 8.32 -11.96 13.01
C ASP A 158 9.56 -11.74 13.89
N ILE A 159 10.40 -10.77 13.54
CA ILE A 159 11.59 -10.38 14.33
C ILE A 159 11.18 -9.90 15.72
N GLY A 160 10.19 -9.01 15.81
CA GLY A 160 9.69 -8.48 17.08
C GLY A 160 9.17 -9.60 17.99
N ALA A 161 8.35 -10.50 17.44
CA ALA A 161 7.81 -11.64 18.18
C ALA A 161 8.91 -12.60 18.66
N TYR A 162 9.93 -12.86 17.83
CA TYR A 162 11.06 -13.68 18.23
C TYR A 162 11.84 -13.04 19.38
N ILE A 163 12.23 -11.77 19.26
CA ILE A 163 12.99 -11.08 20.32
C ILE A 163 12.22 -11.05 21.63
N GLU A 164 10.91 -10.76 21.59
CA GLU A 164 10.07 -10.77 22.79
C GLU A 164 9.99 -12.15 23.46
N SER A 165 10.18 -13.23 22.70
CA SER A 165 10.21 -14.60 23.23
C SER A 165 11.51 -14.98 23.96
N LEU A 166 12.56 -14.14 23.90
CA LEU A 166 13.89 -14.42 24.49
C LEU A 166 14.03 -14.02 25.96
N ARG A 167 13.01 -13.39 26.55
CA ARG A 167 13.01 -12.87 27.93
C ARG A 167 12.72 -13.92 28.99
#